data_AF-G9YHK1-F1
#
_entry.id   AF-G9YHK1-F1
#
_cell.length_a   1.000
_cell.length_b   1.000
_cell.length_c   1.000
_cell.angle_alpha   90.00
_cell.angle_beta   90.00
_cell.angle_gamma   90.00
#
_symmetry.space_group_name_H-M   'P 1'
#
loop_
_entity.id
_entity.type
_entity.pdbx_description
1 polymer ?
#
loop_
_entity_poly.entity_id
_entity_poly.type
_entity_poly.pdbx_seq_one_letter_code
_entity_poly.pdbx_strand_id
1 'polypeptide(L)'
;MKHVNCLNDFTVDELKGILLLSKRIKADRNAYKHILDDKKLYMIFEKTSNRTYLSFMIGMEELGGKAYNQKWADSNFTIGDLMSEVKYVCRNVDCIMGRFKKAETTEGFMKYATVPVINGCDNTFHPSRPWPIC
;
A
#
# COMPACT_ATOMS: atom_id res chain seq x y z
N MET A 1 11.73 -7.64 -6.47
CA MET A 1 10.89 -6.93 -5.48
C MET A 1 9.44 -7.27 -5.75
N LYS A 2 8.64 -7.62 -4.74
CA LYS A 2 7.26 -8.08 -4.94
C LYS A 2 6.29 -6.93 -4.61
N HIS A 3 5.49 -6.52 -5.59
CA HIS A 3 4.37 -5.59 -5.38
C HIS A 3 3.12 -6.38 -4.99
N VAL A 4 2.16 -5.71 -4.37
CA VAL A 4 0.87 -6.30 -4.00
C VAL A 4 -0.19 -5.64 -4.86
N ASN A 5 -0.45 -6.19 -6.05
CA ASN A 5 -1.51 -5.66 -6.93
C ASN A 5 -2.85 -6.36 -6.68
N CYS A 6 -2.84 -7.69 -6.75
CA CYS A 6 -4.00 -8.51 -6.49
C CYS A 6 -3.62 -9.68 -5.57
N LEU A 7 -4.58 -10.16 -4.77
CA LEU A 7 -4.39 -11.37 -3.96
C LEU A 7 -4.15 -12.62 -4.82
N ASN A 8 -4.57 -12.61 -6.09
CA ASN A 8 -4.29 -13.68 -7.04
C ASN A 8 -2.82 -13.81 -7.42
N ASP A 9 -1.99 -12.79 -7.13
CA ASP A 9 -0.54 -12.83 -7.37
C ASP A 9 0.21 -13.65 -6.30
N PHE A 10 -0.50 -14.17 -5.31
CA PHE A 10 0.05 -14.94 -4.21
C PHE A 10 -0.38 -16.40 -4.30
N THR A 11 0.56 -17.29 -3.97
CA THR A 11 0.21 -18.69 -3.79
C THR A 11 -0.61 -18.88 -2.52
N VAL A 12 -1.35 -19.99 -2.45
CA VAL A 12 -2.15 -20.33 -1.26
C VAL A 12 -1.28 -20.38 0.01
N ASP A 13 -0.04 -20.85 -0.09
CA ASP A 13 0.85 -20.98 1.06
C ASP A 13 1.44 -19.62 1.48
N GLU A 14 1.71 -18.71 0.53
CA GLU A 14 2.08 -17.33 0.86
C GLU A 14 0.93 -16.61 1.59
N LEU A 15 -0.30 -16.75 1.12
CA LEU A 15 -1.48 -16.17 1.77
C LEU A 15 -1.69 -16.74 3.19
N LYS A 16 -1.56 -18.06 3.36
CA LYS A 16 -1.58 -18.69 4.69
C LYS A 16 -0.47 -18.13 5.58
N GLY A 17 0.73 -17.94 5.05
CA GLY A 17 1.86 -17.36 5.77
C GLY A 17 1.56 -15.95 6.29
N ILE A 18 0.98 -15.10 5.43
CA ILE A 18 0.55 -13.74 5.79
C ILE A 18 -0.52 -13.79 6.90
N LEU A 19 -1.55 -14.64 6.76
CA LEU A 19 -2.62 -14.77 7.75
C LEU A 19 -2.10 -15.28 9.11
N LEU A 20 -1.18 -16.25 9.11
CA LEU A 20 -0.55 -16.77 10.32
C LEU A 20 0.35 -15.72 10.98
N LEU A 21 1.07 -14.91 10.19
CA LEU A 21 1.84 -13.78 10.71
C LEU A 21 0.91 -12.74 11.36
N SER A 22 -0.18 -12.35 10.69
CA SER A 22 -1.17 -11.42 11.23
C SER A 22 -1.77 -11.93 12.55
N LYS A 23 -2.04 -13.25 12.65
CA LYS A 23 -2.51 -13.87 13.90
C LYS A 23 -1.47 -13.77 15.03
N ARG A 24 -0.18 -13.97 14.72
CA ARG A 24 0.91 -13.86 15.70
C ARG A 24 1.10 -12.43 16.20
N ILE A 25 1.15 -11.46 15.30
CA ILE A 25 1.23 -10.03 15.65
C ILE A 25 0.06 -9.62 16.53
N LYS A 26 -1.15 -10.08 16.20
CA LYS A 26 -2.34 -9.77 17.01
C LYS A 26 -2.32 -10.42 18.40
N ALA A 27 -1.72 -11.60 18.53
CA ALA A 27 -1.60 -12.31 19.80
C ALA A 27 -0.56 -11.68 20.74
N ASP A 28 0.53 -11.15 20.19
CA ASP A 28 1.58 -10.46 20.94
C ASP A 28 2.05 -9.23 20.18
N ARG A 29 1.42 -8.08 20.44
CA ARG A 29 1.81 -6.82 19.77
C ARG A 29 3.16 -6.30 20.25
N ASN A 30 3.52 -6.54 21.51
CA ASN A 30 4.73 -6.00 22.10
C ASN A 30 5.98 -6.62 21.47
N ALA A 31 5.96 -7.93 21.18
CA ALA A 31 7.07 -8.59 20.51
C ALA A 31 7.36 -8.05 19.09
N TYR A 32 6.39 -7.40 18.44
CA TYR A 32 6.50 -6.92 17.06
C TYR A 32 6.60 -5.38 16.97
N LYS A 33 6.63 -4.69 18.11
CA LYS A 33 6.54 -3.23 18.21
C LYS A 33 7.64 -2.45 17.49
N HIS A 34 8.79 -3.07 17.25
CA HIS A 34 9.99 -2.42 16.70
C HIS A 34 10.40 -2.96 15.32
N ILE A 35 9.57 -3.81 14.70
CA ILE A 35 9.94 -4.50 13.44
C ILE A 35 10.05 -3.53 12.27
N LEU A 36 9.30 -2.43 12.30
CA LEU A 36 9.30 -1.41 11.25
C LEU A 36 9.94 -0.10 11.73
N ASP A 37 10.79 -0.14 12.76
CA ASP A 37 11.56 1.03 13.20
C ASP A 37 12.28 1.68 12.00
N ASP A 38 12.17 3.00 11.93
CA ASP A 38 12.68 3.86 10.85
C ASP A 38 12.11 3.63 9.44
N LYS A 39 11.17 2.68 9.28
CA LYS A 39 10.49 2.44 8.00
C LYS A 39 9.43 3.48 7.74
N LYS A 40 9.41 3.98 6.51
CA LYS A 40 8.49 5.02 6.06
C LYS A 40 7.51 4.47 5.01
N LEU A 41 6.22 4.58 5.30
CA LEU A 41 5.14 4.28 4.37
C LEU A 41 4.60 5.58 3.78
N TYR A 42 4.55 5.69 2.46
CA TYR A 42 3.85 6.75 1.76
C TYR A 42 2.49 6.26 1.27
N MET A 43 1.41 6.89 1.72
CA MET A 43 0.05 6.57 1.31
C MET A 43 -0.47 7.67 0.39
N ILE A 44 -0.96 7.31 -0.80
CA ILE A 44 -1.56 8.23 -1.75
C ILE A 44 -2.99 7.81 -2.08
N PHE A 45 -3.93 8.75 -1.92
CA PHE A 45 -5.36 8.51 -2.14
C PHE A 45 -5.94 9.41 -3.22
N GLU A 46 -6.43 8.79 -4.29
CA GLU A 46 -7.35 9.44 -5.24
C GLU A 46 -8.82 9.25 -4.81
N LYS A 47 -9.11 8.16 -4.10
CA LYS A 47 -10.37 7.92 -3.40
C LYS A 47 -10.13 7.85 -1.90
N THR A 48 -10.68 8.79 -1.14
CA THR A 48 -10.54 8.83 0.31
C THR A 48 -11.20 7.62 0.97
N SER A 49 -10.52 7.02 1.94
CA SER A 49 -11.10 5.96 2.78
C SER A 49 -10.51 5.98 4.18
N ASN A 50 -11.37 6.29 5.16
CA ASN A 50 -10.97 6.32 6.57
C ASN A 50 -10.53 4.93 7.07
N ARG A 51 -11.21 3.87 6.63
CA ARG A 51 -10.90 2.49 7.04
C ARG A 51 -9.52 2.07 6.59
N THR A 52 -9.19 2.31 5.32
CA THR A 52 -7.88 1.98 4.78
C THR A 52 -6.81 2.88 5.42
N TYR A 53 -7.02 4.20 5.46
CA TYR A 53 -6.07 5.13 6.05
C TYR A 53 -5.72 4.79 7.51
N LEU A 54 -6.73 4.67 8.38
CA LEU A 54 -6.51 4.38 9.80
C LEU A 54 -5.84 3.02 10.01
N SER A 55 -6.23 1.99 9.25
CA SER A 55 -5.64 0.65 9.42
C SER A 55 -4.15 0.62 9.09
N PHE A 56 -3.74 1.29 8.01
CA PHE A 56 -2.32 1.35 7.63
C PHE A 56 -1.52 2.30 8.52
N MET A 57 -2.09 3.44 8.89
CA MET A 57 -1.44 4.39 9.79
C MET A 57 -1.17 3.76 11.16
N ILE A 58 -2.22 3.23 11.80
CA ILE A 58 -2.11 2.59 13.13
C ILE A 58 -1.22 1.36 13.04
N GLY A 59 -1.35 0.55 11.98
CA GLY A 59 -0.50 -0.62 11.79
C GLY A 59 0.99 -0.29 11.67
N MET A 60 1.34 0.78 10.96
CA MET A 60 2.73 1.26 10.91
C MET A 60 3.22 1.76 12.27
N GLU A 61 2.40 2.58 12.95
CA GLU A 61 2.76 3.17 14.25
C GLU A 61 2.92 2.11 15.35
N GLU A 62 2.02 1.11 15.40
CA GLU A 62 2.12 -0.01 16.34
C GLU A 62 3.36 -0.88 16.13
N LEU A 63 3.90 -0.90 14.91
CA LEU A 63 5.11 -1.64 14.54
C LEU A 63 6.39 -0.78 14.55
N GLY A 64 6.30 0.49 14.97
CA GLY A 64 7.46 1.40 15.10
C GLY A 64 7.79 2.24 13.85
N GLY A 65 7.01 2.05 12.79
CA GLY A 65 7.15 2.76 11.53
C GLY A 65 6.42 4.11 11.49
N LYS A 66 6.69 4.88 10.44
CA LYS A 66 6.05 6.17 10.17
C LYS A 66 5.23 6.10 8.89
N ALA A 67 4.03 6.66 8.91
CA ALA A 67 3.17 6.73 7.74
C ALA A 67 2.89 8.19 7.36
N TYR A 68 2.97 8.49 6.07
CA TYR A 68 2.67 9.80 5.49
C TYR A 68 1.46 9.66 4.57
N ASN A 69 0.56 10.63 4.61
CA ASN A 69 -0.66 10.61 3.82
C ASN A 69 -0.70 11.80 2.87
N GLN A 70 -0.88 11.52 1.58
CA GLN A 70 -1.01 12.51 0.54
C GLN A 70 -2.32 12.32 -0.23
N LYS A 71 -3.08 13.40 -0.37
CA LYS A 71 -4.22 13.43 -1.31
C LYS A 71 -3.67 13.61 -2.72
N TRP A 72 -4.20 12.83 -3.67
CA TRP A 72 -3.82 12.94 -5.08
C TRP A 72 -4.00 14.37 -5.60
N ALA A 73 -5.14 14.99 -5.32
CA ALA A 73 -5.48 16.34 -5.78
C ALA A 73 -4.48 17.42 -5.32
N ASP A 74 -3.84 17.21 -4.16
CA ASP A 74 -2.91 18.16 -3.55
C ASP A 74 -1.44 17.79 -3.84
N SER A 75 -1.20 16.88 -4.79
CA SER A 75 0.13 16.34 -5.08
C SER A 75 0.61 16.76 -6.47
N ASN A 76 1.93 16.78 -6.65
CA ASN A 76 2.57 17.05 -7.94
C ASN A 76 2.24 15.98 -8.99
N PHE A 77 1.66 14.84 -8.63
CA PHE A 77 1.17 13.84 -9.59
C PHE A 77 0.03 14.35 -10.49
N THR A 78 -0.58 15.50 -10.16
CA THR A 78 -1.62 16.13 -10.99
C THR A 78 -1.08 17.01 -12.11
N ILE A 79 0.17 17.49 -11.99
CA ILE A 79 0.77 18.48 -12.90
C ILE A 79 2.05 17.93 -13.53
N GLY A 80 2.85 17.20 -12.74
CA GLY A 80 4.13 16.63 -13.14
C GLY A 80 4.05 15.26 -13.78
N ASP A 81 5.19 14.80 -14.29
CA ASP A 81 5.34 13.47 -14.87
C ASP A 81 5.32 12.37 -13.79
N LEU A 82 4.49 11.35 -14.02
CA LEU A 82 4.29 10.24 -13.09
C LEU A 82 5.60 9.52 -12.74
N MET A 83 6.45 9.22 -13.74
CA MET A 83 7.69 8.48 -13.50
C MET A 83 8.63 9.27 -12.58
N SER A 84 8.77 10.56 -12.84
CA SER A 84 9.67 11.45 -12.11
C SER A 84 9.27 11.58 -10.64
N GLU A 85 7.98 11.83 -10.38
CA GLU A 85 7.44 11.95 -9.03
C GLU A 85 7.50 10.60 -8.27
N VAL A 86 7.17 9.47 -8.92
CA VAL A 86 7.30 8.14 -8.30
C VAL A 86 8.74 7.88 -7.87
N LYS A 87 9.72 8.16 -8.75
CA LYS A 87 11.14 7.97 -8.43
C LYS A 87 11.60 8.84 -7.27
N TYR A 88 11.11 10.08 -7.17
CA TYR A 88 11.40 10.94 -6.02
C TYR A 88 10.85 10.35 -4.72
N VAL A 89 9.58 9.92 -4.71
CA VAL A 89 8.96 9.30 -3.55
C VAL A 89 9.75 8.05 -3.13
N CYS A 90 10.10 7.16 -4.06
CA CYS A 90 10.83 5.93 -3.76
C CYS A 90 12.22 6.15 -3.13
N ARG A 91 12.86 7.31 -3.32
CA ARG A 91 14.13 7.64 -2.66
C ARG A 91 13.97 8.02 -1.19
N ASN A 92 12.77 8.44 -0.80
CA ASN A 92 12.47 8.98 0.53
C ASN A 92 11.74 7.99 1.44
N VAL A 93 11.11 6.94 0.87
CA VAL A 93 10.25 6.01 1.62
C VAL A 93 10.58 4.56 1.32
N ASP A 94 10.20 3.66 2.23
CA ASP A 94 10.46 2.22 2.12
C ASP A 94 9.32 1.45 1.46
N CYS A 95 8.11 2.01 1.47
CA CYS A 95 6.91 1.38 0.90
C CYS A 95 5.92 2.45 0.43
N ILE A 96 5.15 2.14 -0.61
CA ILE A 96 4.07 2.98 -1.12
C ILE A 96 2.76 2.20 -1.04
N MET A 97 1.71 2.81 -0.52
CA MET A 97 0.34 2.32 -0.67
C MET A 97 -0.44 3.32 -1.51
N GLY A 98 -0.96 2.85 -2.64
CA GLY A 98 -1.71 3.67 -3.58
C GLY A 98 -3.15 3.20 -3.68
N ARG A 99 -4.10 4.14 -3.64
CA ARG A 99 -5.50 3.86 -3.93
C ARG A 99 -5.99 4.78 -5.04
N PHE A 100 -6.05 4.24 -6.25
CA PHE A 100 -6.29 5.02 -7.47
C PHE A 100 -7.67 4.71 -8.06
N LYS A 101 -8.13 5.55 -8.99
CA LYS A 101 -9.39 5.31 -9.72
C LYS A 101 -9.19 4.40 -10.93
N LYS A 102 -7.99 4.46 -11.52
CA LYS A 102 -7.63 3.85 -12.81
C LYS A 102 -6.53 2.81 -12.61
N ALA A 103 -6.67 1.65 -13.24
CA ALA A 103 -5.64 0.61 -13.15
C ALA A 103 -4.34 1.03 -13.83
N GLU A 104 -4.43 1.84 -14.88
CA GLU A 104 -3.28 2.36 -15.62
C GLU A 104 -2.37 3.19 -14.71
N THR A 105 -2.96 3.94 -13.76
CA THR A 105 -2.19 4.69 -12.76
C THR A 105 -1.43 3.73 -11.86
N THR A 106 -2.10 2.69 -11.36
CA THR A 106 -1.50 1.68 -10.47
C THR A 106 -0.38 0.91 -11.15
N GLU A 107 -0.59 0.48 -12.39
CA GLU A 107 0.43 -0.18 -13.21
C GLU A 107 1.62 0.75 -13.43
N GLY A 108 1.38 2.04 -13.67
CA GLY A 108 2.43 3.07 -13.75
C GLY A 108 3.25 3.17 -12.46
N PHE A 109 2.60 3.22 -11.29
CA PHE A 109 3.28 3.21 -10.00
C PHE A 109 4.13 1.95 -9.82
N MET A 110 3.58 0.76 -10.07
CA MET A 110 4.31 -0.50 -9.94
C MET A 110 5.47 -0.62 -10.92
N LYS A 111 5.32 -0.08 -12.14
CA LYS A 111 6.36 -0.10 -13.16
C LYS A 111 7.54 0.82 -12.82
N TYR A 112 7.28 2.00 -12.26
CA TYR A 112 8.32 3.00 -11.99
C TYR A 112 8.87 2.95 -10.57
N ALA A 113 8.16 2.32 -9.63
CA ALA A 113 8.59 2.26 -8.25
C ALA A 113 9.77 1.31 -8.06
N THR A 114 10.75 1.77 -7.29
CA THR A 114 11.88 0.95 -6.83
C THR A 114 11.67 0.40 -5.41
N VAL A 115 10.48 0.63 -4.84
CA VAL A 115 10.07 0.15 -3.51
C VAL A 115 8.75 -0.62 -3.63
N PRO A 116 8.39 -1.50 -2.68
CA PRO A 116 7.12 -2.22 -2.72
C PRO A 116 5.94 -1.26 -2.82
N VAL A 117 5.00 -1.60 -3.69
CA VAL A 117 3.75 -0.85 -3.90
C VAL A 117 2.59 -1.76 -3.53
N ILE A 118 1.71 -1.28 -2.66
CA ILE A 118 0.49 -1.96 -2.22
C ILE A 118 -0.71 -1.27 -2.86
N ASN A 119 -1.51 -2.03 -3.59
CA ASN A 119 -2.78 -1.57 -4.12
C ASN A 119 -3.85 -1.57 -3.01
N GLY A 120 -4.37 -0.39 -2.68
CA GLY A 120 -5.35 -0.17 -1.62
C GLY A 120 -6.82 -0.22 -2.07
N CYS A 121 -7.09 -0.59 -3.33
CA CYS A 121 -8.38 -0.81 -4.01
C CYS A 121 -8.52 0.08 -5.26
N ASP A 122 -8.37 -0.53 -6.45
CA ASP A 122 -8.70 0.09 -7.73
C ASP A 122 -10.05 -0.40 -8.27
N ASN A 123 -10.67 0.41 -9.11
CA ASN A 123 -12.05 0.22 -9.58
C ASN A 123 -12.23 -0.85 -10.68
N THR A 124 -11.18 -1.56 -11.09
CA THR A 124 -11.16 -2.40 -12.29
C THR A 124 -11.76 -3.79 -12.14
N PHE A 125 -12.44 -4.09 -11.04
CA PHE A 125 -13.18 -5.34 -10.88
C PHE A 125 -14.69 -5.08 -10.71
N HIS A 126 -15.43 -4.99 -11.83
CA HIS A 126 -16.53 -5.92 -12.19
C HIS A 126 -17.66 -5.36 -13.08
N PRO A 127 -18.19 -6.25 -13.96
CA PRO A 127 -19.63 -6.38 -14.10
C PRO A 127 -20.20 -7.78 -13.77
N SER A 128 -19.39 -8.81 -13.48
CA SER A 128 -19.89 -10.21 -13.29
C SER A 128 -19.50 -10.93 -11.99
N ARG A 129 -18.92 -10.24 -11.01
CA ARG A 129 -18.65 -10.83 -9.68
C ARG A 129 -18.84 -9.75 -8.61
N PRO A 130 -19.27 -10.06 -7.38
CA PRO A 130 -19.59 -9.04 -6.38
C PRO A 130 -18.51 -8.82 -5.31
N TRP A 131 -17.29 -9.34 -5.49
CA TRP A 131 -16.28 -9.31 -4.41
C TRP A 131 -15.10 -8.39 -4.74
N PRO A 132 -15.07 -7.16 -4.20
CA PRO A 132 -13.84 -6.39 -4.09
C PRO A 132 -13.04 -7.03 -2.95
N ILE A 133 -12.19 -8.02 -3.26
CA ILE A 133 -11.29 -8.58 -2.26
C ILE A 133 -10.03 -7.73 -2.26
N CYS A 134 -10.08 -6.67 -1.47
CA CYS A 134 -8.91 -6.16 -0.76
C CYS A 134 -8.72 -6.97 0.53
#